data_AF-A0A963NMT9-F1
#
_entry.id   AF-A0A963NMT9-F1
#
_cell.length_a   1.000
_cell.length_b   1.000
_cell.length_c   1.000
_cell.angle_alpha   90.00
_cell.angle_beta   90.00
_cell.angle_gamma   90.00
#
_symmetry.space_group_name_H-M   'P 1'
#
loop_
_entity.id
_entity.type
_entity.pdbx_description
1 polymer ?
#
loop_
_entity_poly.entity_id
_entity_poly.type
_entity_poly.pdbx_seq_one_letter_code
_entity_poly.pdbx_strand_id
1 'polypeptide(L)'
;RPFGIAGESFENPMYLDKLVETVGAEPIPEYEQKVTCCGGALAFSEPDKSQKQIRDIVEAAYDHGADMIVTPCPLCQANVEVYQSEINRKQGTKLAMPVTYYSQLMTVAYGGSAKEAGLDGHLIQPTKLQALAGR
;
A
#
# COMPACT_ATOMS: atom_id res chain seq x y z
N ARG A 1 8.35 1.84 -10.71
CA ARG A 1 8.94 1.60 -9.36
C ARG A 1 10.07 2.61 -9.17
N PRO A 2 10.25 3.23 -8.00
CA PRO A 2 11.48 3.97 -7.72
C PRO A 2 12.70 3.06 -7.89
N PHE A 3 13.85 3.66 -8.21
CA PHE A 3 15.08 2.92 -8.48
C PHE A 3 15.45 2.02 -7.30
N GLY A 4 15.86 0.79 -7.59
CA GLY A 4 16.28 -0.18 -6.57
C GLY A 4 17.57 0.25 -5.87
N ILE A 5 17.80 -0.28 -4.68
CA ILE A 5 19.07 -0.09 -3.96
C ILE A 5 20.17 -0.90 -4.66
N ALA A 6 21.36 -0.31 -4.81
CA ALA A 6 22.49 -0.99 -5.41
C ALA A 6 22.80 -2.31 -4.68
N GLY A 7 22.90 -3.41 -5.43
CA GLY A 7 23.14 -4.75 -4.88
C GLY A 7 21.87 -5.54 -4.53
N GLU A 8 20.67 -4.95 -4.64
CA GLU A 8 19.41 -5.71 -4.51
C GLU A 8 18.90 -6.25 -5.85
N SER A 9 18.07 -7.28 -5.78
CA SER A 9 17.39 -7.85 -6.94
C SER A 9 16.45 -6.84 -7.60
N PHE A 10 16.53 -6.72 -8.92
CA PHE A 10 15.57 -5.93 -9.68
C PHE A 10 14.19 -6.58 -9.68
N GLU A 11 14.12 -7.90 -9.71
CA GLU A 11 12.87 -8.66 -9.77
C GLU A 11 12.16 -8.73 -8.41
N ASN A 12 12.91 -8.94 -7.32
CA ASN A 12 12.35 -9.03 -5.97
C ASN A 12 13.24 -8.28 -4.95
N PRO A 13 13.16 -6.94 -4.91
CA PRO A 13 13.86 -6.13 -3.92
C PRO A 13 13.30 -6.40 -2.51
N MET A 14 14.14 -6.25 -1.49
CA MET A 14 13.79 -6.51 -0.10
C MET A 14 13.93 -5.28 0.79
N TYR A 15 14.37 -4.14 0.25
CA TYR A 15 14.60 -2.94 1.05
C TYR A 15 13.35 -2.44 1.78
N LEU A 16 12.18 -2.55 1.15
CA LEU A 16 10.94 -2.07 1.75
C LEU A 16 10.48 -3.01 2.86
N ASP A 17 10.60 -4.33 2.65
CA ASP A 17 10.32 -5.34 3.67
C ASP A 17 11.20 -5.13 4.90
N LYS A 18 12.52 -4.95 4.69
CA LYS A 18 13.47 -4.65 5.76
C LYS A 18 13.13 -3.35 6.48
N LEU A 19 12.68 -2.32 5.75
CA LEU A 19 12.26 -1.06 6.36
C LEU A 19 11.04 -1.27 7.25
N VAL A 20 10.02 -1.96 6.75
CA VAL A 20 8.78 -2.30 7.50
C VAL A 20 9.13 -3.12 8.75
N GLU A 21 10.01 -4.11 8.63
CA GLU A 21 10.51 -4.91 9.75
C GLU A 21 11.27 -4.04 10.78
N THR A 22 12.14 -3.15 10.31
CA THR A 22 12.96 -2.30 11.19
C THR A 22 12.11 -1.34 12.02
N VAL A 23 10.98 -0.87 11.48
CA VAL A 23 10.05 0.02 12.19
C VAL A 23 9.02 -0.74 13.04
N GLY A 24 9.18 -2.06 13.18
CA GLY A 24 8.38 -2.89 14.08
C GLY A 24 7.08 -3.44 13.49
N ALA A 25 6.88 -3.35 12.18
CA ALA A 25 5.78 -4.00 11.48
C ALA A 25 6.23 -5.34 10.86
N GLU A 26 5.28 -6.21 10.53
CA GLU A 26 5.56 -7.54 9.97
C GLU A 26 5.33 -7.53 8.45
N PRO A 27 6.36 -7.51 7.60
CA PRO A 27 6.18 -7.62 6.16
C PRO A 27 5.70 -9.03 5.78
N ILE A 28 4.86 -9.14 4.75
CA ILE A 28 4.36 -10.41 4.23
C ILE A 28 5.20 -10.80 2.99
N PRO A 29 6.17 -11.72 3.10
CA PRO A 29 7.08 -12.04 2.00
C PRO A 29 6.44 -12.91 0.91
N GLU A 30 5.44 -13.72 1.25
CA GLU A 30 4.78 -14.66 0.34
C GLU A 30 3.64 -14.01 -0.49
N TYR A 31 3.47 -12.70 -0.37
CA TYR A 31 2.51 -11.91 -1.12
C TYR A 31 2.87 -11.85 -2.62
N GLU A 32 2.12 -12.55 -3.46
CA GLU A 32 2.44 -12.75 -4.87
C GLU A 32 2.36 -11.48 -5.73
N GLN A 33 1.60 -10.47 -5.27
CA GLN A 33 1.47 -9.18 -5.96
C GLN A 33 2.49 -8.13 -5.49
N LYS A 34 3.49 -8.53 -4.69
CA LYS A 34 4.51 -7.63 -4.09
C LYS A 34 5.19 -6.71 -5.09
N VAL A 35 5.47 -7.23 -6.28
CA VAL A 35 6.26 -6.54 -7.32
C VAL A 35 5.41 -6.12 -8.52
N THR A 36 4.10 -6.33 -8.44
CA THR A 36 3.15 -5.98 -9.49
C THR A 36 2.97 -4.47 -9.62
N CYS A 37 2.89 -3.98 -10.85
CA CYS A 37 2.56 -2.58 -11.12
C CYS A 37 1.13 -2.25 -10.70
N CYS A 38 0.92 -1.10 -10.05
CA CYS A 38 -0.40 -0.65 -9.64
C CYS A 38 -1.33 -0.24 -10.79
N GLY A 39 -0.84 -0.18 -12.04
CA GLY A 39 -1.63 0.25 -13.20
C GLY A 39 -1.83 1.76 -13.34
N GLY A 40 -1.16 2.59 -12.53
CA GLY A 40 -1.40 4.04 -12.50
C GLY A 40 -1.24 4.76 -13.85
N ALA A 41 -0.29 4.33 -14.69
CA ALA A 41 -0.14 4.87 -16.05
C ALA A 41 -1.27 4.47 -17.01
N LEU A 42 -1.94 3.34 -16.73
CA LEU A 42 -3.07 2.82 -17.51
C LEU A 42 -4.41 3.35 -16.99
N ALA A 43 -4.46 4.00 -15.83
CA ALA A 43 -5.69 4.41 -15.18
C ALA A 43 -6.58 5.29 -16.08
N PHE A 44 -5.99 6.10 -16.97
CA PHE A 44 -6.72 6.94 -17.91
C PHE A 44 -6.98 6.27 -19.26
N SER A 45 -5.96 5.60 -19.84
CA SER A 45 -6.06 5.03 -21.19
C SER A 45 -6.78 3.68 -21.22
N GLU A 46 -6.61 2.86 -20.19
CA GLU A 46 -7.12 1.49 -20.09
C GLU A 46 -7.64 1.21 -18.66
N PRO A 47 -8.69 1.93 -18.21
CA PRO A 47 -9.14 1.91 -16.82
C PRO A 47 -9.51 0.51 -16.32
N ASP A 48 -10.12 -0.33 -17.15
CA ASP A 48 -10.52 -1.68 -16.75
C ASP A 48 -9.31 -2.59 -16.48
N LYS A 49 -8.22 -2.43 -17.24
CA LYS A 49 -6.96 -3.17 -16.98
C LYS A 49 -6.30 -2.67 -15.70
N SER A 50 -6.27 -1.36 -15.49
CA SER A 50 -5.74 -0.76 -14.25
C SER A 50 -6.53 -1.24 -13.03
N GLN A 51 -7.86 -1.17 -13.08
CA GLN A 51 -8.74 -1.60 -11.99
C GLN A 51 -8.64 -3.09 -11.71
N LYS A 52 -8.43 -3.93 -12.73
CA LYS A 52 -8.14 -5.35 -12.53
C LYS A 52 -6.84 -5.55 -11.74
N GLN A 53 -5.76 -4.86 -12.11
CA GLN A 53 -4.47 -4.96 -11.39
C GLN A 53 -4.61 -4.51 -9.93
N ILE A 54 -5.31 -3.40 -9.69
CA ILE A 54 -5.57 -2.90 -8.34
C ILE A 54 -6.36 -3.93 -7.52
N ARG A 55 -7.40 -4.53 -8.10
CA ARG A 55 -8.18 -5.56 -7.43
C ARG A 55 -7.31 -6.75 -7.05
N ASP A 56 -6.54 -7.29 -7.99
CA ASP A 56 -5.69 -8.46 -7.75
C ASP A 56 -4.65 -8.17 -6.64
N ILE A 57 -4.07 -6.96 -6.59
CA ILE A 57 -3.19 -6.47 -5.50
C ILE A 57 -3.91 -6.50 -4.15
N VAL A 58 -5.12 -5.91 -4.09
CA VAL A 58 -5.84 -5.73 -2.83
C VAL A 58 -6.43 -7.05 -2.32
N GLU A 59 -6.96 -7.90 -3.20
CA GLU A 59 -7.47 -9.23 -2.85
C GLU A 59 -6.34 -10.12 -2.30
N ALA A 60 -5.20 -10.18 -2.98
CA ALA A 60 -4.04 -10.91 -2.48
C ALA A 60 -3.56 -10.38 -1.12
N ALA A 61 -3.55 -9.06 -0.91
CA ALA A 61 -3.20 -8.50 0.40
C ALA A 61 -4.17 -8.94 1.50
N TYR A 62 -5.48 -9.02 1.21
CA TYR A 62 -6.46 -9.55 2.15
C TYR A 62 -6.30 -11.05 2.43
N ASP A 63 -6.05 -11.85 1.38
CA ASP A 63 -5.92 -13.30 1.50
C ASP A 63 -4.73 -13.71 2.38
N HIS A 64 -3.67 -12.89 2.39
CA HIS A 64 -2.51 -13.05 3.28
C HIS A 64 -2.66 -12.35 4.65
N GLY A 65 -3.82 -11.74 4.94
CA GLY A 65 -4.10 -11.12 6.23
C GLY A 65 -3.41 -9.77 6.48
N ALA A 66 -3.09 -9.02 5.43
CA ALA A 66 -2.46 -7.71 5.56
C ALA A 66 -3.39 -6.69 6.26
N ASP A 67 -2.79 -5.87 7.12
CA ASP A 67 -3.48 -4.77 7.80
C ASP A 67 -3.52 -3.48 6.97
N MET A 68 -2.52 -3.32 6.11
CA MET A 68 -2.37 -2.21 5.18
C MET A 68 -1.33 -2.58 4.12
N ILE A 69 -1.36 -1.87 2.99
CA ILE A 69 -0.30 -1.91 1.99
C ILE A 69 0.64 -0.73 2.24
N VAL A 70 1.94 -0.96 2.25
CA VAL A 70 2.96 0.10 2.35
C VAL A 70 3.67 0.25 1.01
N THR A 71 3.82 1.48 0.52
CA THR A 71 4.44 1.73 -0.79
C THR A 71 5.42 2.91 -0.77
N PRO A 72 6.51 2.85 -1.57
CA PRO A 72 7.46 3.94 -1.77
C PRO A 72 7.09 4.82 -2.99
N CYS A 73 5.90 4.65 -3.57
CA CYS A 73 5.45 5.40 -4.74
C CYS A 73 4.12 6.12 -4.45
N PRO A 74 4.08 7.47 -4.54
CA PRO A 74 2.84 8.23 -4.28
C PRO A 74 1.72 7.89 -5.27
N LEU A 75 2.07 7.60 -6.53
CA LEU A 75 1.08 7.17 -7.51
C LEU A 75 0.49 5.81 -7.16
N CYS A 76 1.31 4.85 -6.68
CA CYS A 76 0.77 3.58 -6.21
C CYS A 76 -0.15 3.76 -5.00
N GLN A 77 0.21 4.64 -4.06
CA GLN A 77 -0.64 4.94 -2.90
C GLN A 77 -2.01 5.43 -3.36
N ALA A 78 -2.04 6.52 -4.14
CA ALA A 78 -3.28 7.10 -4.61
C ALA A 78 -4.08 6.09 -5.45
N ASN A 79 -3.46 5.50 -6.47
CA ASN A 79 -4.15 4.66 -7.45
C ASN A 79 -4.78 3.42 -6.82
N VAL A 80 -4.06 2.70 -5.94
CA VAL A 80 -4.60 1.51 -5.28
C VAL A 80 -5.70 1.86 -4.28
N GLU A 81 -5.68 3.07 -3.71
CA GLU A 81 -6.70 3.51 -2.75
C GLU A 81 -7.98 4.04 -3.42
N VAL A 82 -7.88 5.01 -4.35
CA VAL A 82 -9.06 5.69 -4.93
C VAL A 82 -10.04 4.74 -5.63
N TYR A 83 -9.53 3.73 -6.34
CA TYR A 83 -10.36 2.89 -7.20
C TYR A 83 -11.06 1.73 -6.47
N GLN A 84 -10.74 1.44 -5.21
CA GLN A 84 -11.40 0.32 -4.49
C GLN A 84 -12.92 0.52 -4.41
N SER A 85 -13.38 1.76 -4.21
CA SER A 85 -14.81 2.09 -4.18
C SER A 85 -15.53 1.82 -5.50
N GLU A 86 -14.87 2.11 -6.63
CA GLU A 86 -15.39 1.84 -7.97
C GLU A 86 -15.36 0.34 -8.29
N ILE A 87 -14.29 -0.35 -7.92
CA ILE A 87 -14.16 -1.81 -8.07
C ILE A 87 -15.29 -2.51 -7.31
N ASN A 88 -15.54 -2.12 -6.05
CA ASN A 88 -16.66 -2.61 -5.26
C ASN A 88 -18.01 -2.42 -5.96
N ARG A 89 -18.26 -1.24 -6.53
CA ARG A 89 -19.50 -0.95 -7.25
C ARG A 89 -19.66 -1.81 -8.52
N LYS A 90 -18.59 -2.02 -9.29
CA LYS A 90 -18.64 -2.77 -10.55
C LYS A 90 -18.72 -4.28 -10.35
N GLN A 91 -18.09 -4.80 -9.30
CA GLN A 91 -17.83 -6.23 -9.16
C GLN A 91 -18.47 -6.86 -7.92
N GLY A 92 -19.14 -6.07 -7.08
CA GLY A 92 -19.82 -6.57 -5.87
C GLY A 92 -18.86 -6.96 -4.74
N THR A 93 -17.60 -6.51 -4.80
CA THR A 93 -16.60 -6.73 -3.75
C THR A 93 -16.79 -5.77 -2.56
N LYS A 94 -16.06 -6.00 -1.48
CA LYS A 94 -16.08 -5.16 -0.26
C LYS A 94 -14.66 -4.77 0.19
N LEU A 95 -13.82 -4.41 -0.77
CA LEU A 95 -12.44 -4.02 -0.54
C LEU A 95 -12.37 -2.68 0.19
N ALA A 96 -11.56 -2.60 1.24
CA ALA A 96 -11.33 -1.41 2.03
C ALA A 96 -9.92 -1.45 2.66
N MET A 97 -8.90 -1.72 1.82
CA MET A 97 -7.52 -1.88 2.25
C MET A 97 -6.82 -0.53 2.32
N PRO A 98 -6.34 -0.09 3.50
CA PRO A 98 -5.56 1.12 3.61
C PRO A 98 -4.24 1.00 2.85
N VAL A 99 -3.86 2.05 2.11
CA VAL A 99 -2.58 2.10 1.39
C VAL A 99 -1.79 3.30 1.90
N THR A 100 -0.66 3.05 2.54
CA THR A 100 0.17 4.07 3.20
C THR A 100 1.49 4.27 2.48
N TYR A 101 1.97 5.51 2.49
CA TYR A 101 3.33 5.79 2.07
C TYR A 101 4.30 5.44 3.20
N TYR A 102 5.46 4.88 2.85
CA TYR A 102 6.43 4.39 3.85
C TYR A 102 6.83 5.45 4.89
N SER A 103 6.90 6.74 4.52
CA SER A 103 7.25 7.79 5.48
C SER A 103 6.16 8.01 6.53
N GLN A 104 4.90 7.74 6.23
CA GLN A 104 3.81 7.85 7.21
C GLN A 104 3.95 6.78 8.29
N LEU A 105 4.29 5.55 7.88
CA LEU A 105 4.64 4.46 8.80
C LEU A 105 5.85 4.84 9.67
N MET A 106 6.91 5.40 9.07
CA MET A 106 8.09 5.86 9.81
C MET A 106 7.76 6.97 10.82
N THR A 107 6.93 7.95 10.45
CA THR A 107 6.54 9.02 11.37
C THR A 107 5.84 8.45 12.60
N VAL A 108 4.92 7.50 12.42
CA VAL A 108 4.25 6.83 13.54
C VAL A 108 5.23 6.02 14.39
N ALA A 109 6.12 5.26 13.75
CA ALA A 109 7.12 4.45 14.46
C ALA A 109 8.11 5.29 15.28
N TYR A 110 8.35 6.54 14.89
CA TYR A 110 9.19 7.49 15.63
C TYR A 110 8.42 8.35 16.64
N GLY A 111 7.19 7.96 17.00
CA GLY A 111 6.38 8.62 18.03
C GLY A 111 5.58 9.83 17.55
N GLY A 112 5.52 10.06 16.23
CA GLY A 112 4.72 11.13 15.64
C GLY A 112 3.22 10.88 15.77
N SER A 113 2.45 11.95 15.87
CA SER A 113 0.98 11.91 15.90
C SER A 113 0.39 11.55 14.54
N ALA A 114 -0.88 11.11 14.52
CA ALA A 114 -1.60 10.78 13.29
C ALA A 114 -1.67 11.96 12.32
N LYS A 115 -1.72 13.19 12.84
CA LYS A 115 -1.73 14.42 12.04
C LYS A 115 -0.36 14.72 11.44
N GLU A 116 0.72 14.54 12.19
CA GLU A 116 2.10 14.70 11.65
C GLU A 116 2.42 13.64 10.60
N ALA A 117 1.89 12.43 10.76
CA ALA A 117 1.97 11.37 9.75
C ALA A 117 1.01 11.57 8.56
N GLY A 118 0.13 12.57 8.60
CA GLY A 118 -0.86 12.84 7.54
C GLY A 118 -1.86 11.71 7.32
N LEU A 119 -2.18 10.94 8.37
CA LEU A 119 -3.09 9.79 8.26
C LEU A 119 -4.56 10.21 8.09
N ASP A 120 -4.90 11.47 8.33
CA ASP A 120 -6.21 12.07 8.13
C ASP A 120 -6.56 12.30 6.66
N GLY A 121 -5.56 12.32 5.77
CA GLY A 121 -5.75 12.50 4.33
C GLY A 121 -6.17 11.24 3.56
N HIS A 122 -6.26 10.08 4.22
CA HIS A 122 -6.60 8.81 3.59
C HIS A 122 -8.09 8.73 3.22
N LEU A 123 -8.39 8.12 2.07
CA LEU A 123 -9.77 7.76 1.72
C LEU A 123 -10.22 6.52 2.49
N ILE A 124 -9.29 5.59 2.69
CA ILE A 124 -9.50 4.37 3.47
C ILE A 124 -8.61 4.47 4.71
N GLN A 125 -9.25 4.72 5.85
CA GLN A 125 -8.56 5.08 7.09
C GLN A 125 -7.71 3.91 7.62
N PRO A 126 -6.38 4.08 7.81
CA PRO A 126 -5.51 3.05 8.38
C PRO A 126 -5.67 3.00 9.91
N THR A 127 -6.83 2.55 10.39
CA THR A 127 -7.24 2.62 11.80
C THR A 127 -6.25 1.97 12.76
N LYS A 128 -5.65 0.83 12.37
CA LYS A 128 -4.62 0.14 13.15
C LYS A 128 -3.36 1.00 13.32
N LEU A 129 -2.90 1.66 12.25
CA LEU A 129 -1.76 2.57 12.31
C LEU A 129 -2.07 3.83 13.11
N GLN A 130 -3.28 4.39 12.94
CA GLN A 130 -3.75 5.55 13.69
C GLN A 130 -3.80 5.30 15.20
N ALA A 131 -4.19 4.09 15.61
CA ALA A 131 -4.25 3.71 17.02
C ALA A 131 -2.86 3.65 17.70
N LEU A 132 -1.79 3.51 16.91
CA LEU A 132 -0.40 3.51 17.37
C LEU A 132 0.23 4.90 17.39
N ALA A 133 -0.34 5.87 16.67
CA ALA A 133 0.24 7.20 16.53
C ALA A 133 0.23 7.99 17.85
N GLY A 134 1.32 8.72 18.11
CA GLY A 134 1.51 9.52 19.33
C GLY A 134 1.77 8.70 20.61
N ARG A 135 2.13 7.43 20.47
CA ARG A 135 2.68 6.59 21.55
C ARG A 135 4.20 6.66 21.55
#